data_AF-A0A3G6IRG8-F1
#
_entry.id   AF-A0A3G6IRG8-F1
#
_cell.length_a   1.000
_cell.length_b   1.000
_cell.length_c   1.000
_cell.angle_alpha   90.00
_cell.angle_beta   90.00
_cell.angle_gamma   90.00
#
_symmetry.space_group_name_H-M   'P 1'
#
loop_
_entity.id
_entity.type
_entity.pdbx_description
1 polymer ?
#
loop_
_entity_poly.entity_id
_entity_poly.type
_entity_poly.pdbx_seq_one_letter_code
_entity_poly.pdbx_strand_id
1 'polypeptide(L)'
;MGHSLTLSKAALYLADLLTDPEGRKPSVNIGRMRQLLAVRALHDVSVEGEAPRIDQREIEQLAANTTYIADYAEYGVENPIFRVSLRESQVNPVYAEEGGRELRTHSGYDYDNLANLSQDMLYGTFEGVWPISDENADFAVDSEAYLLPSTVGLVKASNVRRITDWEPVADSTRKYFHTEELTPDDPLFVESKKAFFWVDVPPGRICGFDFDPNVEKQIDQFELSGAQASDADSIDELIALKMKQLKILDELAELKRLKLGLT
;
A
#
# COMPACT_ATOMS: atom_id res chain seq x y z
N MET A 1 -4.56 -30.06 -20.06
CA MET A 1 -5.64 -29.29 -19.42
C MET A 1 -5.06 -28.72 -18.14
N GLY A 2 -5.09 -27.40 -17.96
CA GLY A 2 -4.61 -26.74 -16.73
C GLY A 2 -5.59 -26.98 -15.58
N HIS A 3 -5.09 -27.16 -14.36
CA HIS A 3 -5.92 -27.23 -13.16
C HIS A 3 -6.38 -25.82 -12.80
N SER A 4 -7.69 -25.57 -12.72
CA SER A 4 -8.21 -24.28 -12.24
C SER A 4 -8.57 -24.34 -10.76
N LEU A 5 -8.26 -23.26 -10.04
CA LEU A 5 -8.46 -23.14 -8.60
C LEU A 5 -9.59 -22.15 -8.29
N THR A 6 -10.35 -22.43 -7.24
CA THR A 6 -11.25 -21.43 -6.63
C THR A 6 -10.42 -20.32 -6.01
N LEU A 7 -10.98 -19.11 -5.87
CA LEU A 7 -10.25 -17.97 -5.28
C LEU A 7 -9.65 -18.25 -3.90
N SER A 8 -10.33 -19.07 -3.08
CA SER A 8 -9.82 -19.48 -1.76
C SER A 8 -8.56 -20.35 -1.86
N LYS A 9 -8.56 -21.34 -2.76
CA LYS A 9 -7.42 -22.22 -3.01
C LYS A 9 -6.28 -21.45 -3.69
N ALA A 10 -6.61 -20.58 -4.63
CA ALA A 10 -5.66 -19.70 -5.30
C ALA A 10 -4.94 -18.78 -4.32
N ALA A 11 -5.67 -18.19 -3.35
CA ALA A 11 -5.09 -17.34 -2.31
C ALA A 11 -4.08 -18.10 -1.45
N LEU A 12 -4.47 -19.26 -0.92
CA LEU A 12 -3.59 -20.11 -0.11
C LEU A 12 -2.36 -20.54 -0.91
N TYR A 13 -2.57 -20.95 -2.17
CA TYR A 13 -1.50 -21.42 -3.02
C TYR A 13 -0.51 -20.31 -3.38
N LEU A 14 -0.98 -19.10 -3.69
CA LEU A 14 -0.12 -17.95 -3.92
C LEU A 14 0.68 -17.56 -2.67
N ALA A 15 0.06 -17.57 -1.49
CA ALA A 15 0.76 -17.30 -0.24
C ALA A 15 1.86 -18.33 0.05
N ASP A 16 1.59 -19.61 -0.23
CA ASP A 16 2.58 -20.68 -0.08
C ASP A 16 3.75 -20.52 -1.07
N LEU A 17 3.48 -20.16 -2.32
CA LEU A 17 4.52 -19.95 -3.33
C LEU A 17 5.39 -18.70 -3.07
N LEU A 18 4.83 -17.68 -2.41
CA LEU A 18 5.52 -16.44 -2.05
C LEU A 18 6.17 -16.48 -0.67
N THR A 19 6.08 -17.59 0.05
CA THR A 19 6.71 -17.75 1.37
C THR A 19 8.22 -17.52 1.22
N ASP A 20 8.78 -16.65 2.05
CA ASP A 20 10.19 -16.32 1.99
C ASP A 20 11.07 -17.43 2.61
N PRO A 21 12.41 -17.35 2.50
CA PRO A 21 13.32 -18.35 3.07
C PRO A 21 13.23 -18.52 4.59
N GLU A 22 12.73 -17.51 5.31
CA GLU A 22 12.53 -17.54 6.76
C GLU A 22 11.17 -18.12 7.17
N GLY A 23 10.31 -18.43 6.19
CA GLY A 23 9.00 -19.00 6.39
C GLY A 23 7.90 -17.96 6.63
N ARG A 24 8.17 -16.66 6.46
CA ARG A 24 7.15 -15.61 6.53
C ARG A 24 6.26 -15.70 5.29
N LYS A 25 4.96 -15.57 5.52
CA LYS A 25 3.94 -15.71 4.47
C LYS A 25 3.20 -14.40 4.25
N PRO A 26 3.01 -13.96 3.00
CA PRO A 26 2.19 -12.80 2.74
C PRO A 26 0.72 -13.05 3.07
N SER A 27 0.02 -11.97 3.43
CA SER A 27 -1.42 -11.97 3.65
C SER A 27 -2.17 -12.03 2.30
N VAL A 28 -2.42 -13.22 1.77
CA VAL A 28 -3.26 -13.39 0.56
C VAL A 28 -4.64 -13.93 0.96
N ASN A 29 -5.72 -13.27 0.52
CA ASN A 29 -7.09 -13.71 0.79
C ASN A 29 -7.98 -13.61 -0.46
N ILE A 30 -9.19 -14.16 -0.36
CA ILE A 30 -10.19 -14.19 -1.44
C ILE A 30 -10.48 -12.79 -1.98
N GLY A 31 -10.56 -11.78 -1.11
CA GLY A 31 -10.79 -10.40 -1.50
C GLY A 31 -9.66 -9.85 -2.36
N ARG A 32 -8.40 -10.15 -1.99
CA ARG A 32 -7.23 -9.77 -2.79
C ARG A 32 -7.24 -10.48 -4.16
N MET A 33 -7.55 -11.77 -4.22
CA MET A 33 -7.66 -12.49 -5.50
C MET A 33 -8.75 -11.91 -6.40
N ARG A 34 -9.90 -11.54 -5.84
CA ARG A 34 -10.97 -10.86 -6.58
C ARG A 34 -10.50 -9.51 -7.13
N GLN A 35 -9.71 -8.75 -6.37
CA GLN A 35 -9.17 -7.49 -6.85
C GLN A 35 -8.15 -7.69 -7.97
N LEU A 36 -7.29 -8.71 -7.87
CA LEU A 36 -6.35 -9.05 -8.96
C LEU A 36 -7.07 -9.40 -10.26
N LEU A 37 -8.20 -10.10 -10.19
CA LEU A 37 -9.09 -10.31 -11.35
C LEU A 37 -9.69 -9.00 -11.86
N ALA A 38 -10.19 -8.14 -10.95
CA ALA A 38 -10.81 -6.88 -11.32
C ALA A 38 -9.84 -5.94 -12.07
N VAL A 39 -8.57 -5.92 -11.67
CA VAL A 39 -7.52 -5.16 -12.38
C VAL A 39 -6.84 -5.95 -13.49
N ARG A 40 -7.33 -7.16 -13.81
CA ARG A 40 -6.81 -8.05 -14.85
C ARG A 40 -5.36 -8.50 -14.67
N ALA A 41 -4.83 -8.41 -13.45
CA ALA A 41 -3.53 -9.02 -13.10
C ALA A 41 -3.58 -10.55 -13.12
N LEU A 42 -4.79 -11.12 -13.03
CA LEU A 42 -5.10 -12.53 -13.23
C LEU A 42 -6.35 -12.65 -14.10
N HIS A 43 -6.56 -13.81 -14.74
CA HIS A 43 -7.71 -14.07 -15.61
C HIS A 43 -8.72 -15.03 -14.98
N ASP A 44 -10.00 -14.70 -15.11
CA ASP A 44 -11.08 -15.62 -14.77
C ASP A 44 -11.28 -16.60 -15.92
N VAL A 45 -11.04 -17.89 -15.65
CA VAL A 45 -11.20 -18.99 -16.61
C VAL A 45 -12.51 -19.76 -16.41
N SER A 46 -13.41 -19.26 -15.55
CA SER A 46 -14.71 -19.87 -15.32
C SER A 46 -15.68 -19.66 -16.49
N VAL A 47 -16.71 -20.49 -16.54
CA VAL A 47 -17.83 -20.30 -17.47
C VAL A 47 -18.71 -19.15 -16.95
N GLU A 48 -19.27 -18.36 -17.86
CA GLU A 48 -20.16 -17.25 -17.50
C GLU A 48 -21.27 -17.70 -16.53
N GLY A 49 -21.43 -16.95 -15.44
CA GLY A 49 -22.41 -17.25 -14.38
C GLY A 49 -21.92 -18.18 -13.28
N GLU A 50 -20.72 -18.77 -13.41
CA GLU A 50 -20.10 -19.56 -12.35
C GLU A 50 -19.25 -18.72 -11.38
N ALA A 51 -18.82 -19.36 -10.29
CA ALA A 51 -17.88 -18.73 -9.36
C ALA A 51 -16.49 -18.58 -10.03
N PRO A 52 -15.81 -17.43 -9.86
CA PRO A 52 -14.52 -17.17 -10.50
C PRO A 52 -13.46 -18.23 -10.19
N ARG A 53 -12.69 -18.58 -11.22
CA ARG A 53 -11.60 -19.54 -11.14
C ARG A 53 -10.38 -19.02 -11.86
N ILE A 54 -9.20 -19.37 -11.36
CA ILE A 54 -7.90 -18.93 -11.91
C ILE A 54 -7.12 -20.17 -12.34
N ASP A 55 -6.45 -20.13 -13.48
CA ASP A 55 -5.53 -21.19 -13.90
C ASP A 55 -4.35 -21.24 -12.92
N GLN A 56 -4.06 -22.43 -12.37
CA GLN A 56 -2.94 -22.62 -11.46
C GLN A 56 -1.61 -22.11 -12.06
N ARG A 57 -1.39 -22.28 -13.36
CA ARG A 57 -0.17 -21.84 -14.05
C ARG A 57 0.01 -20.33 -14.02
N GLU A 58 -1.10 -19.59 -14.04
CA GLU A 58 -1.06 -18.13 -13.98
C GLU A 58 -0.59 -17.66 -12.59
N ILE A 59 -1.03 -18.37 -11.54
CA ILE A 59 -0.59 -18.12 -10.16
C ILE A 59 0.90 -18.46 -10.01
N GLU A 60 1.34 -19.58 -10.57
CA GLU A 60 2.76 -19.99 -10.58
C GLU A 60 3.62 -18.96 -11.31
N GLN A 61 3.17 -18.46 -12.47
CA GLN A 61 3.87 -17.41 -13.23
C GLN A 61 3.94 -16.09 -12.46
N LEU A 62 2.83 -15.68 -11.84
CA LEU A 62 2.81 -14.49 -10.99
C LEU A 62 3.80 -14.63 -9.84
N ALA A 63 3.78 -15.75 -9.11
CA ALA A 63 4.69 -16.00 -8.00
C ALA A 63 6.17 -16.07 -8.43
N ALA A 64 6.44 -16.74 -9.56
CA ALA A 64 7.78 -16.80 -10.14
C ALA A 64 8.32 -15.40 -10.47
N ASN A 65 7.45 -14.47 -10.88
CA ASN A 65 7.77 -13.09 -11.21
C ASN A 65 7.50 -12.07 -10.10
N THR A 66 7.24 -12.53 -8.86
CA THR A 66 7.03 -11.66 -7.69
C THR A 66 8.03 -11.94 -6.57
N THR A 67 8.59 -10.89 -5.98
CA THR A 67 9.39 -10.97 -4.74
C THR A 67 8.53 -10.53 -3.56
N TYR A 68 8.42 -11.34 -2.52
CA TYR A 68 7.75 -10.91 -1.28
C TYR A 68 8.72 -10.07 -0.43
N ILE A 69 8.31 -8.85 -0.12
CA ILE A 69 9.02 -7.95 0.80
C ILE A 69 8.27 -8.00 2.13
N ALA A 70 8.80 -8.79 3.07
CA ALA A 70 8.28 -8.89 4.43
C ALA A 70 8.78 -7.75 5.31
N ASP A 71 10.01 -7.29 5.07
CA ASP A 71 10.65 -6.17 5.76
C ASP A 71 11.47 -5.38 4.72
N TYR A 72 11.30 -4.07 4.68
CA TYR A 72 12.01 -3.19 3.75
C TYR A 72 13.47 -2.95 4.15
N ALA A 73 13.79 -3.01 5.44
CA ALA A 73 15.14 -2.81 5.95
C ALA A 73 16.09 -3.91 5.46
N GLU A 74 15.61 -5.14 5.31
CA GLU A 74 16.38 -6.28 4.75
C GLU A 74 16.83 -6.05 3.30
N TYR A 75 16.13 -5.17 2.58
CA TYR A 75 16.47 -4.77 1.22
C TYR A 75 17.31 -3.49 1.19
N GLY A 76 17.79 -3.00 2.33
CA GLY A 76 18.60 -1.79 2.43
C GLY A 76 17.83 -0.49 2.23
N VAL A 77 16.49 -0.51 2.36
CA VAL A 77 15.67 0.69 2.24
C VAL A 77 15.84 1.55 3.49
N GLU A 78 16.39 2.75 3.31
CA GLU A 78 16.62 3.73 4.39
C GLU A 78 15.69 4.95 4.33
N ASN A 79 14.89 5.10 3.26
CA ASN A 79 13.91 6.18 3.12
C ASN A 79 12.49 5.68 3.44
N PRO A 80 11.58 6.55 3.92
CA PRO A 80 10.20 6.17 4.15
C PRO A 80 9.50 5.64 2.90
N ILE A 81 8.50 4.79 3.10
CA ILE A 81 7.66 4.26 2.02
C ILE A 81 6.24 4.76 2.18
N PHE A 82 5.83 5.63 1.27
CA PHE A 82 4.46 6.05 1.12
C PHE A 82 3.74 5.09 0.16
N ARG A 83 3.05 4.10 0.72
CA ARG A 83 2.25 3.16 -0.07
C ARG A 83 0.91 3.78 -0.42
N VAL A 84 0.48 3.54 -1.65
CA VAL A 84 -0.83 3.92 -2.13
C VAL A 84 -1.58 2.72 -2.73
N SER A 85 -2.90 2.70 -2.57
CA SER A 85 -3.77 1.67 -3.13
C SER A 85 -4.31 2.12 -4.47
N LEU A 86 -4.16 1.22 -5.43
CA LEU A 86 -4.54 1.43 -6.79
C LEU A 86 -5.94 0.89 -7.07
N ARG A 87 -6.66 1.54 -7.99
CA ARG A 87 -7.98 1.10 -8.48
C ARG A 87 -8.10 1.35 -9.98
N GLU A 88 -9.14 0.76 -10.58
CA GLU A 88 -9.44 0.82 -12.02
C GLU A 88 -9.40 2.25 -12.59
N SER A 89 -8.89 2.36 -13.82
CA SER A 89 -8.75 3.66 -14.49
C SER A 89 -10.11 4.27 -14.85
N GLN A 90 -10.26 5.56 -14.61
CA GLN A 90 -11.47 6.32 -14.92
C GLN A 90 -11.12 7.74 -15.40
N VAL A 91 -11.92 8.34 -16.29
CA VAL A 91 -11.72 9.75 -16.70
C VAL A 91 -12.14 10.65 -15.53
N ASN A 92 -11.20 11.40 -14.97
CA ASN A 92 -11.45 12.23 -13.80
C ASN A 92 -10.30 13.26 -13.66
N PRO A 93 -10.40 14.41 -14.35
CA PRO A 93 -9.33 15.40 -14.39
C PRO A 93 -9.10 16.05 -13.02
N VAL A 94 -7.85 16.44 -12.78
CA VAL A 94 -7.39 17.05 -11.53
C VAL A 94 -6.66 18.34 -11.87
N TYR A 95 -6.95 19.40 -11.11
CA TYR A 95 -6.39 20.72 -11.33
C TYR A 95 -5.64 21.21 -10.10
N ALA A 96 -4.56 21.95 -10.32
CA ALA A 96 -3.84 22.68 -9.29
C ALA A 96 -4.77 23.69 -8.63
N GLU A 97 -4.66 23.87 -7.32
CA GLU A 97 -5.35 24.95 -6.62
C GLU A 97 -4.91 26.32 -7.15
N GLU A 98 -3.60 26.50 -7.34
CA GLU A 98 -3.04 27.73 -7.89
C GLU A 98 -3.09 27.73 -9.42
N GLY A 99 -3.72 28.75 -10.01
CA GLY A 99 -3.74 28.97 -11.45
C GLY A 99 -4.62 28.00 -12.26
N GLY A 100 -5.21 26.98 -11.64
CA GLY A 100 -6.15 26.06 -12.29
C GLY A 100 -5.53 25.23 -13.42
N ARG A 101 -4.21 25.05 -13.40
CA ARG A 101 -3.48 24.24 -14.38
C ARG A 101 -3.93 22.78 -14.24
N GLU A 102 -4.22 22.13 -15.36
CA GLU A 102 -4.47 20.69 -15.35
C GLU A 102 -3.21 19.95 -14.90
N LEU A 103 -3.35 19.15 -13.84
CA LEU A 103 -2.32 18.26 -13.36
C LEU A 103 -2.37 16.93 -14.11
N ARG A 104 -3.59 16.46 -14.41
CA ARG A 104 -3.83 15.20 -15.13
C ARG A 104 -5.28 15.10 -15.61
N THR A 105 -5.51 14.26 -16.62
CA THR A 105 -6.84 14.07 -17.24
C THR A 105 -7.61 12.83 -16.76
N HIS A 106 -6.91 11.73 -16.47
CA HIS A 106 -7.54 10.45 -16.07
C HIS A 106 -7.45 10.22 -14.56
N SER A 107 -7.71 9.03 -14.05
CA SER A 107 -7.30 8.52 -12.75
C SER A 107 -6.58 7.23 -13.08
N GLY A 108 -5.26 7.28 -13.16
CA GLY A 108 -4.42 6.39 -13.97
C GLY A 108 -2.93 6.63 -13.70
N TYR A 109 -2.00 6.04 -14.45
CA TYR A 109 -0.56 6.34 -14.37
C TYR A 109 -0.12 7.23 -15.55
N ASP A 110 0.61 8.33 -15.32
CA ASP A 110 1.42 9.06 -16.31
C ASP A 110 2.46 9.92 -15.61
N TYR A 111 3.72 9.78 -16.00
CA TYR A 111 4.84 10.56 -15.50
C TYR A 111 5.45 11.38 -16.63
N ASP A 112 4.58 12.20 -17.22
CA ASP A 112 4.80 13.21 -18.25
C ASP A 112 4.72 12.80 -19.74
N ASN A 113 4.58 11.52 -20.14
CA ASN A 113 4.31 11.17 -21.55
C ASN A 113 3.89 9.70 -21.79
N LEU A 114 2.59 9.44 -21.67
CA LEU A 114 1.89 8.19 -21.96
C LEU A 114 1.91 7.64 -23.42
N ALA A 115 2.61 8.24 -24.38
CA ALA A 115 2.27 8.04 -25.81
C ALA A 115 2.39 6.61 -26.41
N ASN A 116 2.91 5.60 -25.69
CA ASN A 116 3.16 4.24 -26.22
C ASN A 116 2.79 3.06 -25.27
N LEU A 117 1.90 3.24 -24.30
CA LEU A 117 1.56 2.12 -23.38
C LEU A 117 0.58 1.10 -24.03
N SER A 118 0.91 -0.19 -23.95
CA SER A 118 0.07 -1.29 -24.48
C SER A 118 -1.10 -1.65 -23.54
N GLN A 119 -2.09 -2.43 -24.01
CA GLN A 119 -3.18 -2.91 -23.15
C GLN A 119 -2.69 -3.73 -21.95
N ASP A 120 -1.57 -4.44 -22.08
CA ASP A 120 -0.95 -5.18 -20.98
C ASP A 120 -0.26 -4.27 -19.94
N MET A 121 -0.13 -2.98 -20.24
CA MET A 121 0.36 -1.96 -19.30
C MET A 121 -0.77 -1.19 -18.61
N LEU A 122 -2.04 -1.45 -18.97
CA LEU A 122 -3.26 -0.95 -18.32
C LEU A 122 -3.65 -1.78 -17.10
N TYR A 123 -2.69 -2.13 -16.25
CA TYR A 123 -3.04 -2.44 -14.86
C TYR A 123 -3.44 -1.10 -14.25
N GLY A 124 -4.76 -0.87 -14.12
CA GLY A 124 -5.38 0.43 -13.85
C GLY A 124 -5.19 0.90 -12.41
N THR A 125 -4.62 2.10 -12.25
CA THR A 125 -4.13 2.58 -10.96
C THR A 125 -3.97 4.11 -10.91
N PHE A 126 -4.32 4.82 -9.83
CA PHE A 126 -4.41 6.30 -9.73
C PHE A 126 -3.05 7.01 -9.47
N GLU A 127 -2.71 8.04 -10.27
CA GLU A 127 -1.65 9.06 -10.02
C GLU A 127 -2.17 10.08 -9.02
N GLY A 128 -1.20 10.58 -8.29
CA GLY A 128 -1.05 11.98 -7.96
C GLY A 128 -2.08 12.55 -7.01
N VAL A 129 -2.97 11.83 -6.35
CA VAL A 129 -3.96 12.49 -5.50
C VAL A 129 -4.41 11.64 -4.32
N TRP A 130 -3.78 11.85 -3.15
CA TRP A 130 -4.07 11.08 -1.94
C TRP A 130 -4.47 11.97 -0.78
N PRO A 131 -5.42 11.51 0.06
CA PRO A 131 -5.67 12.19 1.31
C PRO A 131 -4.46 12.01 2.21
N ILE A 132 -3.73 13.09 2.38
CA ILE A 132 -2.57 13.21 3.26
C ILE A 132 -2.58 14.62 3.83
N SER A 133 -2.17 14.77 5.08
CA SER A 133 -2.00 16.10 5.67
C SER A 133 -0.77 16.78 5.08
N ASP A 134 -0.74 18.11 5.11
CA ASP A 134 0.36 18.91 4.58
C ASP A 134 1.68 18.52 5.27
N GLU A 135 1.67 18.29 6.58
CA GLU A 135 2.87 17.90 7.34
C GLU A 135 3.43 16.55 6.90
N ASN A 136 2.56 15.61 6.55
CA ASN A 136 2.98 14.29 6.07
C ASN A 136 3.42 14.34 4.60
N ALA A 137 2.90 15.28 3.81
CA ALA A 137 3.34 15.51 2.45
C ALA A 137 4.71 16.18 2.42
N ASP A 138 4.93 17.18 3.29
CA ASP A 138 6.24 17.80 3.52
C ASP A 138 7.25 16.75 3.99
N PHE A 139 6.89 15.93 4.98
CA PHE A 139 7.75 14.82 5.43
C PHE A 139 8.10 13.83 4.30
N ALA A 140 7.15 13.52 3.41
CA ALA A 140 7.40 12.66 2.25
C ALA A 140 8.44 13.26 1.30
N VAL A 141 8.38 14.57 1.05
CA VAL A 141 9.33 15.29 0.20
C VAL A 141 10.69 15.42 0.87
N ASP A 142 10.72 15.91 2.11
CA ASP A 142 11.95 16.16 2.87
C ASP A 142 12.77 14.87 3.09
N SER A 143 12.08 13.73 3.24
CA SER A 143 12.71 12.42 3.42
C SER A 143 12.94 11.67 2.11
N GLU A 144 12.60 12.29 0.98
CA GLU A 144 12.66 11.72 -0.36
C GLU A 144 12.02 10.33 -0.43
N ALA A 145 10.81 10.21 0.12
CA ALA A 145 10.12 8.96 0.32
C ALA A 145 9.83 8.22 -1.00
N TYR A 146 9.79 6.89 -0.95
CA TYR A 146 9.34 6.08 -2.07
C TYR A 146 7.82 6.08 -2.17
N LEU A 147 7.30 6.38 -3.36
CA LEU A 147 5.91 6.14 -3.71
C LEU A 147 5.75 4.69 -4.16
N LEU A 148 5.00 3.89 -3.39
CA LEU A 148 4.73 2.48 -3.69
C LEU A 148 3.28 2.26 -4.15
N PRO A 149 3.02 2.20 -5.46
CA PRO A 149 1.69 1.91 -5.97
C PRO A 149 1.38 0.41 -5.86
N SER A 150 0.39 0.06 -5.02
CA SER A 150 -0.02 -1.31 -4.74
C SER A 150 -1.45 -1.64 -5.22
N THR A 151 -1.62 -2.74 -5.92
CA THR A 151 -2.92 -3.41 -6.09
C THR A 151 -3.02 -4.54 -5.10
N VAL A 152 -3.69 -4.31 -3.96
CA VAL A 152 -3.86 -5.29 -2.86
C VAL A 152 -2.57 -5.99 -2.40
N GLY A 153 -1.45 -5.27 -2.46
CA GLY A 153 -0.13 -5.77 -2.09
C GLY A 153 0.75 -6.12 -3.27
N LEU A 154 0.21 -6.35 -4.46
CA LEU A 154 1.01 -6.51 -5.68
C LEU A 154 1.44 -5.14 -6.20
N VAL A 155 2.75 -4.91 -6.28
CA VAL A 155 3.39 -3.69 -6.78
C VAL A 155 4.17 -4.06 -8.03
N LYS A 156 4.00 -3.31 -9.13
CA LYS A 156 4.87 -3.47 -10.30
C LYS A 156 6.18 -2.75 -10.03
N ALA A 157 7.32 -3.44 -10.12
CA ALA A 157 8.61 -2.87 -9.72
C ALA A 157 8.97 -1.61 -10.52
N SER A 158 8.67 -1.60 -11.83
CA SER A 158 8.90 -0.44 -12.70
C SER A 158 8.10 0.80 -12.33
N ASN A 159 7.12 0.66 -11.43
CA ASN A 159 6.21 1.72 -11.02
C ASN A 159 6.57 2.31 -9.64
N VAL A 160 7.67 1.89 -9.04
CA VAL A 160 8.17 2.59 -7.86
C VAL A 160 8.80 3.90 -8.31
N ARG A 161 8.58 4.96 -7.53
CA ARG A 161 9.11 6.31 -7.79
C ARG A 161 9.59 6.97 -6.51
N ARG A 162 10.42 8.00 -6.65
CA ARG A 162 10.84 8.87 -5.54
C ARG A 162 9.97 10.12 -5.53
N ILE A 163 9.45 10.51 -4.37
CA ILE A 163 8.66 11.74 -4.21
C ILE A 163 9.62 12.92 -4.13
N THR A 164 9.40 13.95 -4.96
CA THR A 164 10.30 15.10 -5.06
C THR A 164 9.64 16.43 -4.72
N ASP A 165 8.33 16.54 -4.88
CA ASP A 165 7.58 17.74 -4.50
C ASP A 165 6.09 17.41 -4.34
N TRP A 166 5.29 18.33 -3.80
CA TRP A 166 3.84 18.22 -3.82
C TRP A 166 3.12 19.56 -4.03
N GLU A 167 1.95 19.50 -4.66
CA GLU A 167 1.05 20.65 -4.82
C GLU A 167 -0.39 20.34 -4.34
N PRO A 168 -1.12 21.34 -3.79
CA PRO A 168 -2.51 21.18 -3.41
C PRO A 168 -3.43 21.07 -4.63
N VAL A 169 -4.47 20.24 -4.49
CA VAL A 169 -5.50 20.04 -5.52
C VAL A 169 -6.71 20.94 -5.26
N ALA A 170 -7.18 21.62 -6.30
CA ALA A 170 -8.36 22.49 -6.23
C ALA A 170 -9.57 21.74 -5.65
N ASP A 171 -10.27 22.37 -4.72
CA ASP A 171 -11.49 21.86 -4.06
C ASP A 171 -11.33 20.46 -3.43
N SER A 172 -10.10 20.09 -3.02
CA SER A 172 -9.81 18.77 -2.48
C SER A 172 -8.86 18.82 -1.29
N THR A 173 -9.07 17.96 -0.29
CA THR A 173 -8.12 17.74 0.81
C THR A 173 -6.97 16.81 0.41
N ARG A 174 -6.79 16.57 -0.89
CA ARG A 174 -5.84 15.60 -1.41
C ARG A 174 -4.68 16.33 -2.06
N LYS A 175 -3.51 15.69 -2.09
CA LYS A 175 -2.27 16.29 -2.59
C LYS A 175 -1.74 15.57 -3.81
N TYR A 176 -1.13 16.35 -4.69
CA TYR A 176 -0.43 15.86 -5.86
C TYR A 176 1.06 15.78 -5.64
N PHE A 177 1.61 14.57 -5.73
CA PHE A 177 3.05 14.34 -5.63
C PHE A 177 3.68 14.39 -7.02
N HIS A 178 4.70 15.22 -7.15
CA HIS A 178 5.69 15.11 -8.21
C HIS A 178 6.67 14.02 -7.85
N THR A 179 7.10 13.27 -8.87
CA THR A 179 7.93 12.09 -8.64
C THR A 179 8.95 11.89 -9.75
N GLU A 180 10.06 11.23 -9.42
CA GLU A 180 11.11 10.85 -10.36
C GLU A 180 11.30 9.33 -10.43
N GLU A 181 11.84 8.86 -11.55
CA GLU A 181 12.22 7.45 -11.69
C GLU A 181 13.30 7.08 -10.70
N LEU A 182 13.27 5.84 -10.23
CA LEU A 182 14.37 5.32 -9.43
C LEU A 182 15.66 5.27 -10.25
N THR A 183 16.77 5.46 -9.57
CA THR A 183 18.15 5.36 -10.08
C THR A 183 18.75 3.99 -9.77
N PRO A 184 19.77 3.53 -10.51
CA PRO A 184 20.51 2.30 -10.25
C PRO A 184 20.97 2.03 -8.82
N ASP A 185 21.12 3.08 -8.02
CA ASP A 185 21.61 3.00 -6.65
C ASP A 185 20.48 2.89 -5.61
N ASP A 186 19.22 3.06 -6.01
CA ASP A 186 18.09 2.90 -5.08
C ASP A 186 17.91 1.41 -4.72
N PRO A 187 17.71 1.05 -3.44
CA PRO A 187 17.58 -0.36 -3.03
C PRO A 187 16.34 -1.07 -3.61
N LEU A 188 15.32 -0.30 -4.01
CA LEU A 188 14.16 -0.79 -4.73
C LEU A 188 14.33 -0.76 -6.26
N PHE A 189 15.41 -0.15 -6.76
CA PHE A 189 15.79 -0.22 -8.16
C PHE A 189 16.45 -1.56 -8.44
N VAL A 190 15.77 -2.36 -9.27
CA VAL A 190 16.34 -3.43 -10.09
C VAL A 190 17.45 -4.27 -9.43
N GLU A 191 17.24 -4.71 -8.19
CA GLU A 191 17.65 -6.06 -7.75
C GLU A 191 16.55 -7.10 -8.02
N SER A 192 15.31 -6.68 -8.27
CA SER A 192 14.25 -7.59 -8.65
C SER A 192 14.48 -8.13 -10.06
N LYS A 193 15.07 -9.33 -10.17
CA LYS A 193 15.00 -10.17 -11.39
C LYS A 193 13.55 -10.52 -11.81
N LYS A 194 12.56 -9.89 -11.18
CA LYS A 194 11.15 -10.23 -11.10
C LYS A 194 10.37 -8.94 -11.37
N ALA A 195 9.24 -9.06 -12.05
CA ALA A 195 8.47 -7.90 -12.51
C ALA A 195 7.68 -7.21 -11.37
N PHE A 196 7.48 -7.89 -10.24
CA PHE A 196 6.60 -7.45 -9.17
C PHE A 196 7.22 -7.62 -7.78
N PHE A 197 6.72 -6.82 -6.85
CA PHE A 197 6.83 -7.04 -5.41
C PHE A 197 5.46 -7.42 -4.84
N TRP A 198 5.47 -8.22 -3.78
CA TRP A 198 4.34 -8.37 -2.89
C TRP A 198 4.67 -7.69 -1.56
N VAL A 199 3.78 -6.83 -1.07
CA VAL A 199 3.88 -6.15 0.22
C VAL A 199 2.59 -6.36 1.01
N ASP A 200 2.68 -6.40 2.33
CA ASP A 200 1.50 -6.59 3.15
C ASP A 200 0.74 -5.30 3.39
N VAL A 201 -0.50 -5.26 2.88
CA VAL A 201 -1.36 -4.07 2.97
C VAL A 201 -2.33 -4.20 4.15
N PRO A 202 -2.34 -3.23 5.09
CA PRO A 202 -3.35 -3.15 6.13
C PRO A 202 -4.76 -2.98 5.53
N PRO A 203 -5.78 -3.67 6.06
CA PRO A 203 -7.14 -3.58 5.53
C PRO A 203 -7.70 -2.15 5.64
N GLY A 204 -8.35 -1.69 4.57
CA GLY A 204 -9.08 -0.42 4.54
C GLY A 204 -8.24 0.85 4.34
N ARG A 205 -6.90 0.77 4.36
CA ARG A 205 -6.03 1.93 4.11
C ARG A 205 -5.77 2.13 2.62
N ILE A 206 -6.24 3.25 2.08
CA ILE A 206 -6.04 3.63 0.66
C ILE A 206 -4.67 4.27 0.40
N CYS A 207 -4.02 4.81 1.41
CA CYS A 207 -2.65 5.32 1.37
C CYS A 207 -2.11 5.46 2.80
N GLY A 208 -0.80 5.62 2.93
CA GLY A 208 -0.12 5.90 4.19
C GLY A 208 1.34 5.48 4.17
N PHE A 209 2.08 5.90 5.19
CA PHE A 209 3.42 5.38 5.42
C PHE A 209 3.32 3.94 5.93
N ASP A 210 3.90 3.02 5.16
CA ASP A 210 4.03 1.61 5.51
C ASP A 210 5.39 1.35 6.20
N PHE A 211 6.37 2.21 5.95
CA PHE A 211 7.69 2.18 6.57
C PHE A 211 8.15 3.62 6.85
N ASP A 212 8.60 3.86 8.08
CA ASP A 212 9.25 5.09 8.52
C ASP A 212 10.44 4.73 9.43
N PRO A 213 11.68 4.79 8.91
CA PRO A 213 12.87 4.42 9.68
C PRO A 213 13.18 5.40 10.82
N ASN A 214 12.55 6.58 10.84
CA ASN A 214 12.73 7.56 11.91
C ASN A 214 11.79 7.31 13.10
N VAL A 215 10.66 6.62 12.90
CA VAL A 215 9.76 6.20 13.99
C VAL A 215 10.37 5.03 14.76
N GLU A 216 10.99 4.06 14.09
CA GLU A 216 11.67 2.95 14.76
C GLU A 216 12.87 3.43 15.59
N LYS A 217 13.66 4.38 15.07
CA LYS A 217 14.75 5.01 15.85
C LYS A 217 14.25 5.76 17.08
N GLN A 218 13.06 6.36 17.03
CA GLN A 218 12.45 7.01 18.20
C GLN A 218 11.98 5.99 19.25
N ILE A 219 11.45 4.84 18.82
CA ILE A 219 11.07 3.75 19.73
C ILE A 219 12.33 3.17 20.38
N ASP A 220 13.38 2.86 19.61
CA ASP A 220 14.65 2.33 20.14
C ASP A 220 15.33 3.33 21.08
N GLN A 221 15.29 4.64 20.77
CA GLN A 221 15.77 5.67 21.69
C GLN A 221 14.90 5.80 22.94
N PHE A 222 13.59 5.56 22.86
CA PHE A 222 12.70 5.51 24.03
C PHE A 222 12.98 4.28 24.90
N GLU A 223 13.23 3.11 24.30
CA GLU A 223 13.60 1.89 25.01
C GLU A 223 15.00 1.98 25.64
N LEU A 224 15.95 2.66 24.98
CA LEU A 224 17.29 2.91 25.52
C LEU A 224 17.34 4.05 26.55
N SER A 225 16.47 5.06 26.48
CA SER A 225 16.34 6.10 27.51
C SER A 225 15.39 5.73 28.65
N GLY A 226 14.60 4.67 28.50
CA GLY A 226 13.72 4.11 29.54
C GLY A 226 14.44 3.49 30.74
N ALA A 227 15.77 3.39 30.71
CA ALA A 227 16.58 2.91 31.84
C ALA A 227 16.96 3.99 32.87
N GLN A 228 16.51 5.25 32.71
CA GLN A 228 16.79 6.34 33.67
C GLN A 228 15.58 7.26 33.95
N ALA A 229 14.41 6.68 34.25
CA ALA A 229 13.33 7.42 34.89
C ALA A 229 12.93 6.75 36.21
N SER A 230 13.73 6.98 37.26
CA SER A 230 13.23 6.89 38.62
C SER A 230 12.48 8.19 38.94
N ASP A 231 11.14 8.14 38.94
CA ASP A 231 10.29 8.63 40.04
C ASP A 231 8.82 8.69 39.59
N ALA A 232 8.03 7.77 40.17
CA ALA A 232 6.60 7.84 40.44
C ALA A 232 5.62 8.21 39.29
N ASP A 233 5.20 7.19 38.54
CA ASP A 233 3.80 6.74 38.57
C ASP A 233 3.88 5.21 38.79
N SER A 234 3.25 4.72 39.84
CA SER A 234 3.21 3.28 40.13
C SER A 234 2.62 2.53 38.93
N ILE A 235 3.07 1.29 38.68
CA ILE A 235 2.48 0.42 37.66
C ILE A 235 0.94 0.36 37.79
N ASP A 236 0.44 0.48 39.02
CA ASP A 236 -0.99 0.56 39.33
C ASP A 236 -1.69 1.83 38.79
N GLU A 237 -1.01 2.97 38.76
CA GLU A 237 -1.51 4.21 38.14
C GLU A 237 -1.58 4.10 36.62
N LEU A 238 -0.57 3.49 35.99
CA LEU A 238 -0.59 3.20 34.56
C LEU A 238 -1.71 2.22 34.18
N ILE A 239 -1.93 1.18 34.99
CA ILE A 239 -3.04 0.24 34.82
C ILE A 239 -4.38 0.98 34.98
N ALA A 240 -4.53 1.83 36.00
CA ALA A 240 -5.74 2.61 36.21
C ALA A 240 -6.03 3.57 35.05
N LEU A 241 -5.00 4.21 34.49
CA LEU A 241 -5.13 5.11 33.36
C LEU A 241 -5.56 4.37 32.10
N LYS A 242 -4.98 3.19 31.84
CA LYS A 242 -5.37 2.33 30.70
C LYS A 242 -6.79 1.80 30.83
N MET A 243 -7.20 1.39 32.03
CA MET A 243 -8.59 0.97 32.29
C MET A 243 -9.59 2.11 32.08
N LYS A 244 -9.22 3.35 32.45
CA LYS A 244 -10.04 4.53 32.18
C LYS A 244 -10.18 4.82 30.68
N GLN A 245 -9.09 4.68 29.91
CA GLN A 245 -9.11 4.83 28.46
C GLN A 245 -9.99 3.78 27.76
N LEU A 246 -9.90 2.52 28.20
CA LEU A 246 -10.76 1.43 27.69
C LEU A 246 -12.25 1.70 27.94
N LYS A 247 -12.59 2.21 29.13
CA LYS A 247 -13.97 2.55 29.46
C LYS A 247 -14.54 3.67 28.57
N ILE A 248 -13.72 4.69 28.26
CA ILE A 248 -14.11 5.76 27.33
C ILE A 248 -14.33 5.20 25.92
N LEU A 249 -13.50 4.26 25.48
CA LEU A 249 -13.65 3.58 24.19
C LEU A 249 -14.94 2.75 24.12
N ASP A 250 -15.29 2.04 25.18
CA ASP A 250 -16.55 1.29 25.26
C ASP A 250 -17.77 2.22 25.22
N GLU A 251 -17.75 3.34 25.95
CA GLU A 251 -18.81 4.36 25.93
C GLU A 251 -18.96 5.00 24.52
N LEU A 252 -17.85 5.26 23.83
CA LEU A 252 -17.86 5.74 22.44
C LEU A 252 -18.38 4.68 21.46
N ALA A 253 -18.07 3.40 21.69
CA ALA A 253 -18.58 2.30 20.87
C ALA A 253 -20.09 2.12 21.05
N GLU A 254 -20.62 2.25 22.27
CA GLU A 254 -22.06 2.24 22.53
C GLU A 254 -22.77 3.44 21.90
N LEU A 255 -22.22 4.65 22.04
CA LEU A 255 -22.75 5.86 21.39
C LEU A 255 -22.81 5.70 19.86
N LYS A 256 -21.81 5.03 19.27
CA LYS A 256 -21.79 4.71 17.85
C LYS A 256 -22.86 3.68 17.46
N ARG A 257 -23.08 2.64 18.27
CA ARG A 257 -24.16 1.65 18.05
C ARG A 257 -25.55 2.28 18.12
N LEU A 258 -25.79 3.13 19.12
CA LEU A 258 -27.02 3.92 19.28
C LEU A 258 -27.27 4.85 18.10
N LYS A 259 -26.24 5.56 17.61
CA LYS A 259 -26.35 6.42 16.42
C LYS A 259 -26.63 5.65 15.13
N LEU A 260 -26.24 4.38 15.07
CA LEU A 260 -26.43 3.53 13.89
C LEU A 260 -27.70 2.67 13.94
N GLY A 261 -28.53 2.81 15.00
CA GLY A 261 -29.77 2.04 15.15
C GLY A 261 -29.54 0.53 15.32
N LEU A 262 -28.34 0.14 15.76
CA LEU A 262 -27.95 -1.24 16.00
C LEU A 262 -28.13 -1.54 17.50
N THR A 263 -29.32 -2.00 17.88
CA THR A 263 -29.57 -2.66 19.18
C THR A 263 -29.50 -4.16 19.02
#